data_AF-A0A224YML5-F1
#
_entry.id   AF-A0A224YML5-F1
#
_cell.length_a   1.000
_cell.length_b   1.000
_cell.length_c   1.000
_cell.angle_alpha   90.00
_cell.angle_beta   90.00
_cell.angle_gamma   90.00
#
_symmetry.space_group_name_H-M   'P 1'
#
loop_
_entity.id
_entity.type
_entity.pdbx_description
1 polymer ?
#
loop_
_entity_poly.entity_id
_entity_poly.type
_entity_poly.pdbx_seq_one_letter_code
_entity_poly.pdbx_strand_id
1 'polypeptide(L)'
;MHHWLTAVLLLAGCAFAHATKSNQLYEALNTSETIWVWRRSYERNTTCVSNKMVFLNQTDYQFNHTFRNGTSWRSQNLYASLGQDSGKPYMNVSSQQGITGIKYSLESWSDAEKCGVLSFQGQKK
;
A
#
# COMPACT_ATOMS: atom_id res chain seq x y z
N MET A 1 39.55 44.13 34.50
CA MET A 1 39.39 43.26 33.33
C MET A 1 38.64 42.02 33.79
N HIS A 2 37.31 41.99 33.65
CA HIS A 2 36.50 40.82 34.03
C HIS A 2 35.64 40.44 32.81
N HIS A 3 35.97 39.29 32.24
CA HIS A 3 35.41 38.77 31.00
C HIS A 3 33.95 38.35 31.17
N TRP A 4 33.10 38.78 30.23
CA TRP A 4 31.74 38.28 30.06
C TRP A 4 31.77 36.88 29.44
N LEU A 5 31.09 35.91 30.06
CA LEU A 5 30.82 34.59 29.47
C LEU A 5 29.33 34.52 29.14
N THR A 6 28.98 34.88 27.91
CA THR A 6 27.68 34.59 27.32
C THR A 6 27.62 33.11 26.95
N ALA A 7 26.83 32.35 27.70
CA ALA A 7 26.48 30.97 27.35
C ALA A 7 25.46 30.98 26.20
N VAL A 8 25.89 30.60 25.00
CA VAL A 8 25.00 30.39 23.86
C VAL A 8 24.42 28.98 23.96
N LEU A 9 23.18 28.87 24.44
CA LEU A 9 22.42 27.62 24.34
C LEU A 9 22.01 27.42 22.88
N LEU A 10 22.78 26.60 22.15
CA LEU A 10 22.35 26.01 20.89
C LEU A 10 21.32 24.92 21.20
N LEU A 11 20.04 25.29 21.18
CA LEU A 11 18.94 24.33 21.08
C LEU A 11 18.98 23.72 19.68
N ALA A 12 19.74 22.63 19.54
CA ALA A 12 19.61 21.73 18.41
C ALA A 12 18.23 21.06 18.50
N GLY A 13 17.22 21.73 17.95
CA GLY A 13 15.91 21.15 17.74
C GLY A 13 16.07 19.96 16.80
N CYS A 14 16.04 18.75 17.34
CA CYS A 14 15.75 17.57 16.55
C CYS A 14 14.37 17.79 15.92
N ALA A 15 14.35 18.20 14.66
CA ALA A 15 13.14 18.14 13.87
C ALA A 15 12.74 16.66 13.83
N PHE A 16 11.74 16.28 14.62
CA PHE A 16 11.09 15.00 14.50
C PHE A 16 10.53 14.96 13.08
N ALA A 17 11.22 14.23 12.19
CA ALA A 17 10.67 13.88 10.90
C ALA A 17 9.41 13.06 11.19
N HIS A 18 8.24 13.71 11.14
CA HIS A 18 7.00 13.00 10.90
C HIS A 18 7.14 12.39 9.51
N ALA A 19 7.72 11.19 9.44
CA ALA A 19 7.60 10.33 8.28
C ALA A 19 6.10 10.14 8.08
N THR A 20 5.57 10.86 7.10
CA THR A 20 4.15 10.90 6.81
C THR A 20 3.74 9.49 6.41
N LYS A 21 2.87 8.84 7.22
CA LYS A 21 2.24 7.55 6.89
C LYS A 21 1.61 7.52 5.48
N SER A 22 1.39 8.70 4.92
CA SER A 22 0.98 9.03 3.56
C SER A 22 1.55 8.13 2.45
N ASN A 23 2.83 7.73 2.50
CA ASN A 23 3.48 7.05 1.36
C ASN A 23 3.62 5.52 1.47
N GLN A 24 3.19 4.91 2.59
CA GLN A 24 3.47 3.48 2.85
C GLN A 24 2.85 2.55 1.80
N LEU A 25 1.69 2.89 1.26
CA LEU A 25 1.05 2.09 0.21
C LEU A 25 1.85 2.15 -1.09
N TYR A 26 2.32 3.33 -1.49
CA TYR A 26 3.16 3.45 -2.68
C TYR A 26 4.47 2.67 -2.51
N GLU A 27 5.12 2.78 -1.34
CA GLU A 27 6.34 2.03 -1.03
C GLU A 27 6.13 0.51 -1.09
N ALA A 28 4.99 0.02 -0.57
CA ALA A 28 4.64 -1.40 -0.63
C ALA A 28 4.39 -1.89 -2.06
N LEU A 29 3.86 -1.03 -2.94
CA LEU A 29 3.54 -1.35 -4.33
C LEU A 29 4.73 -1.14 -5.29
N ASN A 30 5.69 -0.28 -4.93
CA ASN A 30 6.85 0.06 -5.75
C ASN A 30 7.92 -1.03 -5.71
N THR A 31 7.61 -2.16 -6.34
CA THR A 31 8.49 -3.33 -6.39
C THR A 31 8.40 -4.05 -7.73
N SER A 32 9.53 -4.58 -8.20
CA SER A 32 9.56 -5.50 -9.34
C SER A 32 9.15 -6.93 -8.99
N GLU A 33 9.09 -7.24 -7.68
CA GLU A 33 8.75 -8.55 -7.16
C GLU A 33 7.24 -8.84 -7.23
N THR A 34 6.91 -10.12 -7.08
CA THR A 34 5.51 -10.56 -7.03
C THR A 34 4.96 -10.42 -5.61
N ILE A 35 3.86 -9.70 -5.45
CA ILE A 35 3.14 -9.60 -4.17
C ILE A 35 2.16 -10.77 -4.06
N TRP A 36 2.36 -11.63 -3.06
CA TRP A 36 1.52 -12.80 -2.81
C TRP A 36 0.46 -12.53 -1.75
N VAL A 37 -0.76 -13.01 -1.98
CA VAL A 37 -1.80 -13.00 -0.95
C VAL A 37 -1.65 -14.26 -0.09
N TRP A 38 -1.06 -14.08 1.09
CA TRP A 38 -0.78 -15.19 2.01
C TRP A 38 -2.01 -15.63 2.81
N ARG A 39 -2.81 -14.68 3.29
CA ARG A 39 -3.99 -14.94 4.13
C ARG A 39 -5.17 -14.06 3.72
N ARG A 40 -6.38 -14.55 3.99
CA ARG A 40 -7.66 -13.83 3.83
C ARG A 40 -8.56 -14.14 5.02
N SER A 41 -9.37 -13.18 5.40
CA SER A 41 -10.40 -13.31 6.44
C SER A 41 -11.76 -13.77 5.90
N TYR A 42 -11.85 -14.13 4.62
CA TYR A 42 -13.07 -14.54 3.94
C TYR A 42 -12.79 -15.73 3.02
N GLU A 43 -13.82 -16.55 2.81
CA GLU A 43 -13.72 -17.72 1.95
C GLU A 43 -13.83 -17.33 0.47
N ARG A 44 -12.92 -17.87 -0.33
CA ARG A 44 -12.98 -17.82 -1.79
C ARG A 44 -12.31 -19.06 -2.34
N ASN A 45 -12.94 -19.72 -3.32
CA ASN A 45 -12.39 -20.91 -3.97
C ASN A 45 -11.28 -20.55 -4.99
N THR A 46 -10.30 -19.74 -4.58
CA THR A 46 -9.12 -19.41 -5.39
C THR A 46 -7.86 -19.46 -4.56
N THR A 47 -6.82 -20.10 -5.10
CA THR A 47 -5.52 -20.28 -4.44
C THR A 47 -4.41 -19.60 -5.23
N CYS A 48 -3.20 -19.56 -4.66
CA CYS A 48 -2.00 -19.06 -5.33
C CYS A 48 -2.19 -17.65 -5.91
N VAL A 49 -2.78 -16.75 -5.12
CA VAL A 49 -3.15 -15.43 -5.62
C VAL A 49 -1.96 -14.48 -5.52
N SER A 50 -1.64 -13.84 -6.62
CA SER A 50 -0.49 -12.96 -6.75
C SER A 50 -0.80 -11.73 -7.59
N ASN A 51 -0.11 -10.64 -7.31
CA ASN A 51 -0.19 -9.39 -8.05
C ASN A 51 1.21 -8.99 -8.49
N LYS A 52 1.38 -8.72 -9.79
CA LYS A 52 2.64 -8.23 -10.35
C LYS A 52 2.45 -6.86 -10.96
N MET A 53 3.23 -5.89 -10.52
CA MET A 53 3.19 -4.51 -11.02
C MET A 53 3.44 -4.48 -12.53
N VAL A 54 2.65 -3.66 -13.22
CA VAL A 54 2.82 -3.28 -14.63
C VAL A 54 3.16 -1.80 -14.72
N PHE A 55 2.47 -0.96 -13.95
CA PHE A 55 2.70 0.48 -13.88
C PHE A 55 2.38 0.99 -12.48
N LEU A 56 3.12 2.01 -12.03
CA LEU A 56 2.88 2.70 -10.77
C LEU A 56 3.32 4.16 -10.90
N ASN A 57 2.45 5.08 -10.49
CA ASN A 57 2.79 6.47 -10.21
C ASN A 57 2.15 6.88 -8.87
N GLN A 58 2.10 8.18 -8.57
CA GLN A 58 1.55 8.67 -7.31
C GLN A 58 0.03 8.44 -7.13
N THR A 59 -0.72 8.32 -8.23
CA THR A 59 -2.20 8.25 -8.24
C THR A 59 -2.75 6.96 -8.82
N ASP A 60 -1.95 6.19 -9.54
CA ASP A 60 -2.40 5.08 -10.36
C ASP A 60 -1.46 3.89 -10.22
N TYR A 61 -2.06 2.71 -10.13
CA TYR A 61 -1.39 1.43 -10.09
C TYR A 61 -2.06 0.48 -11.08
N GLN A 62 -1.26 -0.19 -11.90
CA GLN A 62 -1.70 -1.24 -12.81
C GLN A 62 -0.94 -2.51 -12.50
N PHE A 63 -1.64 -3.64 -12.48
CA PHE A 63 -1.03 -4.91 -12.13
C PHE A 63 -1.74 -6.10 -12.77
N ASN A 64 -0.96 -7.16 -12.99
CA ASN A 64 -1.49 -8.45 -13.37
C ASN A 64 -1.88 -9.22 -12.11
N HIS A 65 -3.17 -9.49 -11.98
CA HIS A 65 -3.75 -10.32 -10.93
C HIS A 65 -3.89 -11.76 -11.41
N THR A 66 -3.10 -12.65 -10.83
CA THR A 66 -3.07 -14.07 -11.17
C THR A 66 -3.60 -14.89 -10.01
N PHE A 67 -4.38 -15.92 -10.32
CA PHE A 67 -4.87 -16.88 -9.33
C PHE A 67 -5.13 -18.24 -9.97
N ARG A 68 -5.24 -19.26 -9.13
CA ARG A 68 -5.69 -20.58 -9.53
C ARG A 68 -7.15 -20.78 -9.11
N ASN A 69 -7.98 -21.27 -10.03
CA ASN A 69 -9.36 -21.68 -9.77
C ASN A 69 -9.47 -23.17 -10.09
N GLY A 70 -9.56 -24.01 -9.05
CA GLY A 70 -9.38 -25.45 -9.18
C GLY A 70 -8.00 -25.78 -9.72
N THR A 71 -7.92 -26.43 -10.88
CA THR A 71 -6.64 -26.75 -11.53
C THR A 71 -6.14 -25.67 -12.49
N SER A 72 -7.01 -24.75 -12.93
CA SER A 72 -6.71 -23.79 -13.99
C SER A 72 -6.12 -22.48 -13.46
N TRP A 73 -5.10 -21.98 -14.15
CA TRP A 73 -4.58 -20.63 -13.95
C TRP A 73 -5.43 -19.60 -14.67
N ARG A 74 -5.68 -18.48 -14.00
CA ARG A 74 -6.34 -17.30 -14.54
C ARG A 74 -5.48 -16.08 -14.25
N SER A 75 -5.41 -15.17 -15.21
CA SER A 75 -4.72 -13.89 -15.08
C SER A 75 -5.59 -12.79 -15.70
N GLN A 76 -5.59 -11.63 -15.08
CA GLN A 76 -6.30 -10.45 -15.56
C GLN A 76 -5.52 -9.19 -15.20
N ASN A 77 -5.50 -8.23 -16.12
CA ASN A 77 -4.94 -6.91 -15.85
C ASN A 77 -5.96 -6.08 -15.06
N LEU A 78 -5.54 -5.51 -13.93
CA LEU A 78 -6.36 -4.67 -13.07
C LEU A 78 -5.74 -3.29 -12.92
N TYR A 79 -6.60 -2.34 -12.60
CA TYR A 79 -6.26 -0.93 -12.41
C TYR A 79 -6.68 -0.50 -11.02
N ALA A 80 -5.93 0.39 -10.40
CA ALA A 80 -6.29 0.99 -9.15
C ALA A 80 -5.93 2.47 -9.10
N SER A 81 -6.85 3.29 -8.59
CA SER A 81 -6.53 4.65 -8.17
C SER A 81 -6.11 4.67 -6.71
N LEU A 82 -5.00 5.35 -6.43
CA LEU A 82 -4.40 5.51 -5.11
C LEU A 82 -4.90 6.82 -4.49
N GLY A 83 -5.10 6.81 -3.18
CA GLY A 83 -5.48 8.01 -2.46
C GLY A 83 -5.41 7.84 -0.96
N GLN A 84 -5.91 8.82 -0.23
CA GLN A 84 -5.98 8.82 1.23
C GLN A 84 -7.30 9.39 1.73
N ASP A 85 -7.89 8.71 2.70
CA ASP A 85 -9.05 9.21 3.45
C ASP A 85 -8.62 9.42 4.90
N SER A 86 -8.71 10.64 5.41
CA SER A 86 -8.36 10.96 6.82
C SER A 86 -6.97 10.42 7.22
N GLY A 87 -5.99 10.49 6.31
CA GLY A 87 -4.63 10.00 6.51
C GLY A 87 -4.44 8.49 6.36
N LYS A 88 -5.48 7.73 5.98
CA LYS A 88 -5.40 6.29 5.71
C LYS A 88 -5.23 6.03 4.21
N PRO A 89 -4.08 5.47 3.76
CA PRO A 89 -3.87 5.14 2.36
C PRO A 89 -4.84 4.06 1.86
N TYR A 90 -5.30 4.20 0.63
CA TYR A 90 -6.17 3.22 -0.02
C TYR A 90 -5.84 3.06 -1.50
N MET A 91 -6.31 1.95 -2.07
CA MET A 91 -6.40 1.73 -3.50
C MET A 91 -7.83 1.30 -3.89
N ASN A 92 -8.40 1.91 -4.92
CA ASN A 92 -9.70 1.53 -5.49
C ASN A 92 -9.49 0.66 -6.73
N VAL A 93 -9.69 -0.65 -6.61
CA VAL A 93 -9.32 -1.64 -7.63
C VAL A 93 -10.50 -1.95 -8.56
N SER A 94 -10.28 -1.89 -9.87
CA SER A 94 -11.26 -2.17 -10.93
C SER A 94 -10.66 -2.99 -12.08
N SER A 95 -11.52 -3.65 -12.85
CA SER A 95 -11.16 -4.32 -14.11
C SER A 95 -11.04 -3.35 -15.29
N GLN A 96 -11.51 -2.11 -15.13
CA GLN A 96 -11.48 -1.07 -16.16
C GLN A 96 -10.81 0.19 -15.59
N GLN A 97 -9.92 0.78 -16.40
CA GLN A 97 -9.22 2.01 -16.04
C GLN A 97 -10.23 3.16 -15.85
N GLY A 98 -10.04 3.98 -14.81
CA GLY A 98 -10.89 5.14 -14.53
C GLY A 98 -12.24 4.82 -13.88
N ILE A 99 -12.59 3.54 -13.68
CA ILE A 99 -13.83 3.12 -13.01
C ILE A 99 -13.56 2.81 -11.54
N THR A 100 -14.38 3.33 -10.64
CA THR A 100 -14.33 2.99 -9.21
C THR A 100 -14.80 1.55 -8.98
N GLY A 101 -13.92 0.72 -8.41
CA GLY A 101 -14.25 -0.64 -8.01
C GLY A 101 -14.19 -0.83 -6.49
N ILE A 102 -13.53 -1.90 -6.04
CA ILE A 102 -13.45 -2.25 -4.61
C ILE A 102 -12.36 -1.41 -3.94
N LYS A 103 -12.74 -0.67 -2.89
CA LYS A 103 -11.82 0.09 -2.05
C LYS A 103 -11.10 -0.82 -1.07
N TYR A 104 -9.78 -0.90 -1.19
CA TYR A 104 -8.90 -1.55 -0.22
C TYR A 104 -8.12 -0.50 0.56
N SER A 105 -8.19 -0.52 1.89
CA SER A 105 -7.43 0.39 2.76
C SER A 105 -6.21 -0.33 3.34
N LEU A 106 -5.08 0.36 3.42
CA LEU A 106 -3.89 -0.14 4.10
C LEU A 106 -4.08 -0.02 5.62
N GLU A 107 -4.10 -1.16 6.31
CA GLU A 107 -4.20 -1.22 7.77
C GLU A 107 -2.82 -1.19 8.42
N SER A 108 -1.86 -1.91 7.83
CA SER A 108 -0.48 -1.97 8.30
C SER A 108 0.49 -2.31 7.17
N TRP A 109 1.73 -1.85 7.32
CA TRP A 109 2.86 -2.18 6.47
C TRP A 109 4.10 -2.35 7.34
N SER A 110 4.80 -3.48 7.16
CA SER A 110 6.09 -3.75 7.77
C SER A 110 7.16 -3.70 6.68
N ASP A 111 7.98 -2.65 6.70
CA ASP A 111 9.07 -2.51 5.73
C ASP A 111 10.19 -3.54 5.96
N ALA A 112 10.35 -4.02 7.19
CA ALA A 112 11.33 -5.07 7.51
C ALA A 112 10.93 -6.43 6.94
N GLU A 113 9.64 -6.78 7.00
CA GLU A 113 9.13 -8.07 6.51
C GLU A 113 8.63 -8.01 5.06
N LYS A 114 8.54 -6.79 4.49
CA LYS A 114 7.89 -6.52 3.20
C LYS A 114 6.47 -7.12 3.13
N CYS A 115 5.73 -6.97 4.23
CA CYS A 115 4.40 -7.55 4.40
C CYS A 115 3.41 -6.49 4.90
N GLY A 116 2.16 -6.56 4.43
CA GLY A 116 1.12 -5.62 4.81
C GLY A 116 -0.26 -6.25 4.88
N VAL A 117 -1.17 -5.57 5.56
CA VAL A 117 -2.57 -5.97 5.70
C VAL A 117 -3.46 -4.95 5.02
N LEU A 118 -4.31 -5.44 4.12
CA LEU A 118 -5.35 -4.66 3.46
C LEU A 118 -6.72 -5.07 4.01
N SER A 119 -7.60 -4.10 4.22
CA SER A 119 -9.02 -4.34 4.49
C SER A 119 -9.88 -3.83 3.33
N PHE A 120 -11.08 -4.36 3.21
CA PHE A 120 -12.11 -3.83 2.33
C PHE A 120 -13.47 -4.03 2.98
N GLN A 121 -14.44 -3.18 2.65
CA GLN A 121 -15.83 -3.43 3.04
C GLN A 121 -16.44 -4.36 2.00
N GLY A 122 -16.67 -5.61 2.40
CA GLY A 122 -17.36 -6.58 1.56
C GLY A 122 -18.80 -6.14 1.29
N GLN A 123 -19.29 -6.38 0.08
CA GLN A 123 -20.72 -6.37 -0.18
C GLN A 123 -21.29 -7.62 0.50
N LYS A 124 -22.21 -7.45 1.46
CA LYS A 124 -23.00 -8.58 1.97
C LYS A 124 -23.75 -9.15 0.76
N LYS A 125 -23.47 -10.41 0.41
CA LYS A 125 -24.28 -11.15 -0.56
C LYS A 125 -25.58 -11.59 0.11
#